data_AF-A0A815ZRX3-F1
#
_entry.id   AF-A0A815ZRX3-F1
#
_cell.length_a   1.000
_cell.length_b   1.000
_cell.length_c   1.000
_cell.angle_alpha   90.00
_cell.angle_beta   90.00
_cell.angle_gamma   90.00
#
_symmetry.space_group_name_H-M   'P 1'
#
loop_
_entity.id
_entity.type
_entity.pdbx_description
1 polymer ?
#
loop_
_entity_poly.entity_id
_entity_poly.type
_entity_poly.pdbx_seq_one_letter_code
_entity_poly.pdbx_strand_id
1 'polypeptide(L)'
;MKSSLPTAKDSVVVPEESPALPEGFFDDPQVDARMRKVEYVDKMEVAWDQFTREMKQEANVSEKLEAIDDNERDVEREIIETDELISRWQKIEQMHDIKDSRFKVVKEGIKNSKKQTKNEIDNEDDDEELEKELQSMYNWRQKRS
;
A
#
# COMPACT_ATOMS: atom_id res chain seq x y z
N MET A 1 88.01 -57.99 15.22
CA MET A 1 87.01 -58.19 16.30
C MET A 1 85.68 -58.48 15.64
N LYS A 2 85.18 -59.71 15.80
CA LYS A 2 83.86 -60.15 15.31
C LYS A 2 82.85 -59.86 16.41
N SER A 3 81.78 -59.15 16.08
CA SER A 3 80.53 -59.18 16.83
C SER A 3 79.37 -59.11 15.85
N SER A 4 78.80 -60.28 15.62
CA SER A 4 77.50 -60.55 14.99
C SER A 4 76.38 -60.19 15.96
N LEU A 5 75.27 -59.62 15.48
CA LEU A 5 73.93 -60.25 15.51
C LEU A 5 72.92 -59.39 14.72
N PRO A 6 71.81 -59.97 14.20
CA PRO A 6 71.01 -59.46 13.08
C PRO A 6 69.58 -59.02 13.49
N THR A 7 68.70 -58.90 12.48
CA THR A 7 67.21 -58.76 12.50
C THR A 7 66.72 -57.31 12.56
N ALA A 8 65.59 -56.90 11.95
CA ALA A 8 64.50 -57.59 11.29
C ALA A 8 63.93 -56.67 10.19
N LYS A 9 63.34 -57.30 9.16
CA LYS A 9 62.46 -56.66 8.19
C LYS A 9 61.15 -56.35 8.90
N ASP A 10 60.62 -55.14 8.77
CA ASP A 10 59.19 -54.91 8.95
C ASP A 10 58.67 -53.97 7.86
N SER A 11 57.87 -54.56 6.97
CA SER A 11 56.98 -53.87 6.05
C SER A 11 55.89 -53.21 6.88
N VAL A 12 55.88 -51.87 6.93
CA VAL A 12 54.77 -51.15 7.54
C VAL A 12 53.59 -51.20 6.56
N VAL A 13 52.69 -52.12 6.90
CA VAL A 13 51.31 -52.24 6.47
C VAL A 13 50.64 -50.87 6.60
N VAL A 14 50.03 -50.39 5.52
CA VAL A 14 49.08 -49.28 5.53
C VAL A 14 47.81 -49.76 6.23
N PRO A 15 47.39 -49.19 7.38
CA PRO A 15 46.06 -49.39 7.89
C PRO A 15 45.14 -48.34 7.25
N GLU A 16 44.14 -48.81 6.51
CA GLU A 16 42.90 -48.05 6.28
C GLU A 16 42.31 -47.60 7.63
N GLU A 17 41.66 -46.43 7.62
CA GLU A 17 41.11 -45.69 8.77
C GLU A 17 42.12 -44.81 9.53
N SER A 18 42.57 -43.75 8.86
CA SER A 18 43.11 -42.58 9.56
C SER A 18 42.02 -42.01 10.49
N PRO A 19 42.25 -41.89 11.81
CA PRO A 19 41.30 -41.22 12.70
C PRO A 19 41.06 -39.82 12.16
N ALA A 20 39.78 -39.40 12.08
CA ALA A 20 39.43 -38.06 11.61
C ALA A 20 40.29 -37.03 12.36
N LEU A 21 41.13 -36.29 11.62
CA LEU A 21 42.04 -35.30 12.19
C LEU A 21 41.22 -34.28 13.01
N PRO A 22 41.64 -33.96 14.26
CA PRO A 22 40.97 -32.94 15.07
C PRO A 22 40.91 -31.59 14.35
N GLU A 23 39.89 -30.79 14.66
CA GLU A 23 39.81 -29.40 14.18
C GLU A 23 41.03 -28.61 14.66
N GLY A 24 41.70 -27.87 13.76
CA GLY A 24 42.91 -27.12 14.06
C GLY A 24 44.21 -27.94 13.98
N PHE A 25 44.22 -29.09 13.29
CA PHE A 25 45.43 -29.91 13.11
C PHE A 25 46.49 -29.21 12.25
N PHE A 26 46.06 -28.38 11.30
CA PHE A 26 46.96 -27.52 10.53
C PHE A 26 46.89 -26.11 11.10
N ASP A 27 48.07 -25.50 11.35
CA ASP A 27 48.21 -24.13 11.83
C ASP A 27 47.54 -23.10 10.90
N ASP A 28 47.35 -23.47 9.63
CA ASP A 28 46.62 -22.68 8.64
C ASP A 28 45.16 -23.16 8.51
N PRO A 29 44.16 -22.37 8.95
CA PRO A 29 42.74 -22.72 8.89
C PRO A 29 42.22 -23.06 7.48
N GLN A 30 42.81 -22.46 6.45
CA GLN A 30 42.48 -22.72 5.04
C GLN A 30 42.97 -24.09 4.57
N VAL A 31 44.17 -24.49 5.02
CA VAL A 31 44.76 -25.79 4.71
C VAL A 31 43.98 -26.89 5.45
N ASP A 32 43.62 -26.62 6.70
CA ASP A 32 42.83 -27.52 7.53
C ASP A 32 41.43 -27.80 6.94
N ALA A 33 40.69 -26.76 6.54
CA ALA A 33 39.39 -26.91 5.90
C ALA A 33 39.50 -27.67 4.56
N ARG A 34 40.51 -27.33 3.74
CA ARG A 34 40.76 -28.00 2.45
C ARG A 34 41.10 -29.48 2.61
N MET A 35 41.91 -29.84 3.62
CA MET A 35 42.24 -31.24 3.92
C MET A 35 41.02 -32.02 4.42
N ARG A 36 40.09 -31.34 5.10
CA ARG A 36 38.79 -31.89 5.52
C ARG A 36 37.72 -31.87 4.43
N LYS A 37 38.02 -31.37 3.22
CA LYS A 37 37.06 -31.17 2.11
C LYS A 37 35.87 -30.28 2.49
N VAL A 38 36.05 -29.38 3.45
CA VAL A 38 35.08 -28.38 3.88
C VAL A 38 35.51 -27.02 3.33
N GLU A 39 34.56 -26.22 2.87
CA GLU A 39 34.85 -24.84 2.43
C GLU A 39 35.33 -24.01 3.63
N TYR A 40 36.46 -23.31 3.46
CA TYR A 40 36.92 -22.38 4.49
C TYR A 40 35.96 -21.18 4.51
N VAL A 41 35.26 -21.03 5.63
CA VAL A 41 34.38 -19.90 5.87
C VAL A 41 35.04 -19.00 6.92
N ASP A 42 35.34 -17.76 6.55
CA ASP A 42 35.86 -16.79 7.51
C ASP A 42 34.75 -16.43 8.51
N LYS A 43 34.99 -16.72 9.79
CA LYS A 43 34.05 -16.41 10.88
C LYS A 43 33.77 -14.91 10.96
N MET A 44 34.73 -14.07 10.58
CA MET A 44 34.56 -12.62 10.52
C MET A 44 33.62 -12.21 9.38
N GLU A 45 33.79 -12.79 8.19
CA GLU A 45 32.95 -12.52 7.02
C GLU A 45 31.49 -12.93 7.27
N VAL A 46 31.26 -14.11 7.88
CA VAL A 46 29.91 -14.55 8.26
C VAL A 46 29.26 -13.62 9.27
N ALA A 47 30.00 -13.17 10.28
CA ALA A 47 29.48 -12.23 11.27
C ALA A 47 29.17 -10.87 10.63
N TRP A 48 29.99 -10.44 9.67
CA TRP A 48 29.78 -9.20 8.93
C TRP A 48 28.56 -9.25 8.01
N ASP A 49 28.35 -10.37 7.32
CA ASP A 49 27.19 -10.62 6.49
C ASP A 49 25.90 -10.72 7.31
N GLN A 50 25.96 -11.34 8.48
CA GLN A 50 24.84 -11.37 9.44
C GLN A 50 24.48 -9.96 9.89
N PHE A 51 25.47 -9.18 10.35
CA PHE A 51 25.27 -7.81 10.78
C PHE A 51 24.68 -6.93 9.67
N THR A 52 25.25 -7.00 8.46
CA THR A 52 24.77 -6.21 7.31
C THR A 52 23.34 -6.58 6.92
N ARG A 53 22.99 -7.86 6.99
CA ARG A 53 21.64 -8.34 6.72
C ARG A 53 20.65 -7.86 7.78
N GLU A 54 21.00 -7.95 9.06
CA GLU A 54 20.16 -7.46 10.15
C GLU A 54 19.96 -5.95 10.06
N MET A 55 21.02 -5.17 9.79
CA MET A 55 20.94 -3.72 9.57
C MET A 55 19.99 -3.36 8.43
N LYS A 56 20.04 -4.10 7.30
CA LYS A 56 19.12 -3.88 6.18
C LYS A 56 17.68 -4.24 6.53
N GLN A 57 17.48 -5.31 7.31
CA GLN A 57 16.15 -5.72 7.74
C GLN A 57 15.54 -4.66 8.66
N GLU A 58 16.29 -4.19 9.65
CA GLU A 58 15.83 -3.16 10.58
C GLU A 58 15.55 -1.83 9.85
N ALA A 59 16.42 -1.42 8.92
CA ALA A 59 16.20 -0.23 8.10
C ALA A 59 14.90 -0.33 7.27
N ASN A 60 14.61 -1.49 6.68
CA ASN A 60 13.38 -1.73 5.93
C ASN A 60 12.14 -1.70 6.84
N VAL A 61 12.23 -2.27 8.05
CA VAL A 61 11.15 -2.19 9.04
C VAL A 61 10.90 -0.74 9.45
N SER A 62 11.97 0.03 9.68
CA SER A 62 11.87 1.45 10.02
C SER A 62 11.23 2.27 8.91
N GLU A 63 11.66 2.09 7.65
CA GLU A 63 11.08 2.77 6.49
C GLU A 63 9.58 2.47 6.34
N LYS A 64 9.19 1.20 6.53
CA LYS A 64 7.78 0.81 6.51
C LYS A 64 6.96 1.46 7.62
N LEU A 65 7.54 1.59 8.82
CA LEU A 65 6.84 2.20 9.93
C LEU A 65 6.62 3.69 9.69
N GLU A 66 7.62 4.39 9.17
CA GLU A 66 7.52 5.80 8.79
C GLU A 66 6.48 6.02 7.68
N ALA A 67 6.50 5.18 6.64
CA ALA A 67 5.50 5.25 5.57
C ALA A 67 4.06 5.03 6.07
N ILE A 68 3.88 4.22 7.12
CA ILE A 68 2.56 4.02 7.75
C ILE A 68 2.13 5.28 8.51
N ASP A 69 3.02 5.91 9.30
CA ASP A 69 2.74 7.15 10.04
C ASP A 69 2.36 8.30 9.10
N ASP A 70 3.10 8.45 8.00
CA ASP A 70 2.79 9.45 6.98
C ASP A 70 1.44 9.19 6.32
N ASN A 71 1.14 7.93 5.97
CA ASN A 71 -0.16 7.57 5.41
C ASN A 71 -1.31 7.80 6.41
N GLU A 72 -1.11 7.53 7.70
CA GLU A 72 -2.12 7.79 8.73
C GLU A 72 -2.45 9.29 8.81
N ARG A 73 -1.43 10.17 8.77
CA ARG A 73 -1.61 11.62 8.72
C ARG A 73 -2.37 12.08 7.48
N ASP A 74 -2.03 11.52 6.31
CA ASP A 74 -2.72 11.84 5.06
C ASP A 74 -4.19 11.43 5.13
N VAL A 75 -4.48 10.23 5.63
CA VAL A 75 -5.85 9.73 5.80
C VAL A 75 -6.65 10.58 6.78
N GLU A 76 -6.08 11.00 7.91
CA GLU A 76 -6.75 11.89 8.86
C GLU A 76 -7.18 13.20 8.20
N ARG A 77 -6.31 13.79 7.38
CA ARG A 77 -6.63 15.00 6.63
C ARG A 77 -7.73 14.74 5.58
N GLU A 78 -7.62 13.64 4.83
CA GLU A 78 -8.62 13.27 3.82
C GLU A 78 -10.00 13.05 4.43
N ILE A 79 -10.09 12.49 5.64
CA ILE A 79 -11.36 12.31 6.35
C ILE A 79 -12.01 13.68 6.62
N ILE A 80 -11.25 14.64 7.15
CA ILE A 80 -11.75 15.99 7.44
C ILE A 80 -12.25 16.66 6.16
N GLU A 81 -11.47 16.59 5.09
CA GLU A 81 -11.85 17.17 3.80
C GLU A 81 -13.10 16.50 3.23
N THR A 82 -13.21 15.19 3.37
CA THR A 82 -14.39 14.42 2.93
C THR A 82 -15.64 14.83 3.71
N ASP A 83 -15.54 15.00 5.03
CA ASP A 83 -16.65 15.46 5.86
C ASP A 83 -17.13 16.87 5.49
N GLU A 84 -16.19 17.76 5.17
CA GLU A 84 -16.54 19.08 4.64
C GLU A 84 -17.25 18.98 3.29
N LEU A 85 -16.76 18.13 2.39
CA LEU A 85 -17.39 17.91 1.09
C LEU A 85 -18.81 17.36 1.27
N ILE A 86 -19.01 16.36 2.14
CA ILE A 86 -20.33 15.81 2.46
C ILE A 86 -21.25 16.92 2.95
N SER A 87 -20.79 17.74 3.90
CA SER A 87 -21.57 18.85 4.45
C SER A 87 -21.98 19.87 3.38
N ARG A 88 -21.06 20.20 2.46
CA ARG A 88 -21.34 21.10 1.33
C ARG A 88 -22.34 20.49 0.35
N TRP A 89 -22.21 19.20 0.03
CA TRP A 89 -23.14 18.49 -0.84
C TRP A 89 -24.54 18.41 -0.25
N GLN A 90 -24.66 18.07 1.04
CA GLN A 90 -25.93 18.11 1.77
C GLN A 90 -26.55 19.51 1.72
N LYS A 91 -25.73 20.57 1.82
CA LYS A 91 -26.24 21.93 1.71
C LYS A 91 -26.76 22.26 0.31
N ILE A 92 -26.08 21.78 -0.73
CA ILE A 92 -26.52 21.92 -2.12
C ILE A 92 -27.84 21.18 -2.33
N GLU A 93 -27.95 19.95 -1.85
CA GLU A 93 -29.17 19.14 -1.94
C GLU A 93 -30.36 19.85 -1.27
N GLN A 94 -30.18 20.36 -0.05
CA GLN A 94 -31.21 21.17 0.62
C GLN A 94 -31.64 22.39 -0.21
N MET A 95 -30.70 23.06 -0.90
CA MET A 95 -31.02 24.20 -1.76
C MET A 95 -31.80 23.77 -3.01
N HIS A 96 -31.49 22.60 -3.56
CA HIS A 96 -32.26 21.99 -4.63
C HIS A 96 -33.69 21.67 -4.17
N ASP A 97 -33.87 21.05 -3.01
CA ASP A 97 -35.19 20.75 -2.45
C ASP A 97 -36.03 22.03 -2.23
N ILE A 98 -35.40 23.08 -1.69
CA ILE A 98 -36.06 24.38 -1.50
C ILE A 98 -36.46 24.98 -2.86
N LYS A 99 -35.56 24.95 -3.84
CA LYS A 99 -35.82 25.46 -5.19
C LYS A 99 -36.98 24.71 -5.83
N ASP A 100 -36.98 23.39 -5.79
CA ASP A 100 -38.00 22.54 -6.41
C ASP A 100 -39.35 22.69 -5.72
N SER A 101 -39.36 22.79 -4.39
CA SER A 101 -40.58 23.07 -3.62
C SER A 101 -41.17 24.44 -3.98
N ARG A 102 -40.34 25.49 -4.07
CA ARG A 102 -40.78 26.82 -4.49
C ARG A 102 -41.27 26.83 -5.93
N PHE A 103 -40.58 26.12 -6.82
CA PHE A 103 -40.97 25.98 -8.21
C PHE A 103 -42.38 25.40 -8.34
N LYS A 104 -42.68 24.32 -7.59
CA LYS A 104 -44.02 23.71 -7.55
C LYS A 104 -45.09 24.70 -7.09
N VAL A 105 -44.84 25.41 -5.98
CA VAL A 105 -45.78 26.41 -5.44
C VAL A 105 -46.06 27.53 -6.44
N VAL A 106 -45.02 28.06 -7.10
CA VAL A 106 -45.18 29.10 -8.12
C VAL A 106 -45.94 28.58 -9.33
N LYS A 107 -45.60 27.38 -9.81
CA LYS A 107 -46.30 26.72 -10.93
C LYS A 107 -47.79 26.56 -10.64
N GLU A 108 -48.15 26.05 -9.46
CA GLU A 108 -49.56 25.90 -9.05
C GLU A 108 -50.27 27.25 -8.93
N GLY A 109 -49.62 28.28 -8.37
CA GLY A 109 -50.17 29.63 -8.29
C GLY A 109 -50.49 30.23 -9.66
N ILE A 110 -49.59 30.09 -10.63
CA ILE A 110 -49.81 30.56 -12.01
C ILE A 110 -50.94 29.78 -12.67
N LYS A 111 -50.98 28.45 -12.52
CA LYS A 111 -52.07 27.61 -13.06
C LYS A 111 -53.43 28.02 -12.49
N ASN A 112 -53.52 28.23 -11.18
CA ASN A 112 -54.78 28.64 -10.54
C ASN A 112 -55.23 30.03 -11.02
N SER A 113 -54.30 30.97 -11.20
CA SER A 113 -54.59 32.31 -11.76
C SER A 113 -55.05 32.25 -13.23
N LYS A 114 -54.38 31.43 -14.06
CA LYS A 114 -54.79 31.16 -15.45
C LYS A 114 -56.19 30.53 -15.52
N LYS A 115 -56.51 29.58 -14.62
CA LYS A 115 -57.85 28.95 -14.54
C LYS A 115 -58.95 29.93 -14.11
N GLN A 116 -58.66 30.87 -13.22
CA GLN A 116 -59.64 31.91 -12.83
C GLN A 116 -59.91 32.93 -13.94
N THR A 117 -58.95 33.17 -14.83
CA THR A 117 -59.05 34.16 -15.92
C THR A 117 -59.55 33.59 -17.24
N LYS A 118 -59.48 32.27 -17.43
CA LYS A 118 -59.87 31.57 -18.66
C LYS A 118 -60.91 30.49 -18.32
N ASN A 119 -62.19 30.77 -18.59
CA ASN A 119 -63.25 29.74 -18.54
C ASN A 119 -62.86 28.57 -19.47
N GLU A 120 -62.67 27.40 -18.86
CA GLU A 120 -62.70 26.04 -19.43
C GLU A 120 -62.25 25.90 -20.89
N ILE A 121 -60.93 25.89 -21.14
CA ILE A 121 -60.37 25.14 -22.28
C ILE A 121 -59.17 24.36 -21.77
N ASP A 122 -59.33 23.03 -21.76
CA ASP A 122 -58.34 22.01 -21.42
C ASP A 122 -57.14 22.12 -22.37
N ASN A 123 -55.97 22.45 -21.83
CA ASN A 123 -54.72 22.54 -22.60
C ASN A 123 -53.62 21.88 -21.77
N GLU A 124 -53.48 20.55 -21.87
CA GLU A 124 -52.32 19.81 -21.34
C GLU A 124 -51.00 20.28 -21.99
N ASP A 125 -51.05 20.86 -23.21
CA ASP A 125 -49.89 21.46 -23.90
C ASP A 125 -49.32 22.72 -23.20
N ASP A 126 -50.11 23.44 -22.38
CA ASP A 126 -49.65 24.67 -21.67
C ASP A 126 -48.76 24.35 -20.45
N ASP A 127 -48.77 23.10 -19.97
CA ASP A 127 -48.04 22.70 -18.76
C ASP A 127 -46.54 22.50 -18.98
N GLU A 128 -46.13 21.95 -20.12
CA GLU A 128 -44.73 21.83 -20.51
C GLU A 128 -44.13 23.17 -20.92
N GLU A 129 -44.90 24.02 -21.60
CA GLU A 129 -44.47 25.37 -21.98
C GLU A 129 -44.24 26.25 -20.74
N LEU A 130 -45.18 26.20 -19.78
CA LEU A 130 -45.05 26.88 -18.49
C LEU A 130 -43.84 26.38 -17.67
N GLU A 131 -43.58 25.07 -17.68
CA GLU A 131 -42.41 24.47 -17.03
C GLU A 131 -41.12 25.03 -17.63
N LYS A 132 -41.03 25.08 -18.97
CA LYS A 132 -39.87 25.56 -19.71
C LYS A 132 -39.63 27.06 -19.50
N GLU A 133 -40.68 27.86 -19.46
CA GLU A 133 -40.63 29.29 -19.16
C GLU A 133 -40.12 29.54 -17.72
N LEU A 134 -40.69 28.85 -16.73
CA LEU A 134 -40.24 28.96 -15.34
C LEU A 134 -38.79 28.51 -15.18
N GLN A 135 -38.40 27.37 -15.78
CA GLN A 135 -37.02 26.89 -15.72
C GLN A 135 -36.04 27.91 -16.37
N SER A 136 -36.42 28.53 -17.49
CA SER A 136 -35.67 29.61 -18.10
C SER A 136 -35.52 30.82 -17.16
N MET A 137 -36.61 31.21 -16.48
CA MET A 137 -36.60 32.29 -15.48
C MET A 137 -35.75 31.99 -14.25
N TYR A 138 -35.47 30.73 -13.91
CA TYR A 138 -34.56 30.38 -12.82
C TYR A 138 -33.10 30.24 -13.30
N ASN A 139 -32.89 29.82 -14.55
CA ASN A 139 -31.57 29.55 -15.11
C ASN A 139 -30.92 30.78 -15.77
N TRP A 140 -31.58 31.94 -15.79
CA TRP A 140 -31.07 33.19 -16.40
C TRP A 140 -29.72 33.69 -15.86
N ARG A 141 -29.30 33.26 -14.66
CA ARG A 141 -27.98 33.55 -14.07
C ARG A 141 -26.98 32.42 -14.20
N GLN A 142 -27.37 31.26 -14.71
CA GLN A 142 -26.43 30.16 -14.90
C GLN A 142 -25.56 30.47 -16.13
N LYS A 143 -24.24 30.33 -15.99
CA LYS A 143 -23.35 30.38 -17.15
C LYS A 143 -23.69 29.20 -18.04
N ARG A 144 -23.89 29.46 -19.33
CA ARG A 144 -23.97 28.41 -20.33
C ARG A 144 -22.64 27.68 -20.32
N SER A 145 -22.66 26.39 -19.96
CA SER A 145 -21.52 25.49 -20.13
C SER A 145 -21.47 25.00 -21.56
#